data_AF-A0A918PF72-F1
#
_entry.id   AF-A0A918PF72-F1
#
_cell.length_a   1.000
_cell.length_b   1.000
_cell.length_c   1.000
_cell.angle_alpha   90.00
_cell.angle_beta   90.00
_cell.angle_gamma   90.00
#
_symmetry.space_group_name_H-M   'P 1'
#
loop_
_entity.id
_entity.type
_entity.pdbx_description
1 polymer ?
#
loop_
_entity_poly.entity_id
_entity_poly.type
_entity_poly.pdbx_seq_one_letter_code
_entity_poly.pdbx_strand_id
1 'polypeptide(L)'
;MTTVTYLDASALPEGEYAIVEALGHRTLVGRVAEVERFGTKMLQVEPLFDSVMLGPVLLGGGSIYQFTPCDPATAWARRPKQTYQLPASVAATVPVIALPDNSELPSFLAEVIEVEPEHATGCDCDDCGYRWP
;
A
#
# COMPACT_ATOMS: atom_id res chain seq x y z
N MET A 1 -8.37 15.08 -1.81
CA MET A 1 -7.26 14.53 -1.02
C MET A 1 -7.87 13.56 -0.02
N THR A 2 -7.66 12.26 -0.20
CA THR A 2 -8.11 11.24 0.74
C THR A 2 -7.19 11.32 1.96
N THR A 3 -7.70 11.74 3.11
CA THR A 3 -6.91 11.76 4.35
C THR A 3 -6.63 10.32 4.76
N VAL A 4 -5.37 9.90 4.64
CA VAL A 4 -4.91 8.57 5.04
C VAL A 4 -4.53 8.66 6.51
N THR A 5 -5.19 7.87 7.36
CA THR A 5 -4.92 7.84 8.79
C THR A 5 -4.27 6.50 9.13
N TYR A 6 -3.16 6.54 9.85
CA TYR A 6 -2.55 5.34 10.42
C TYR A 6 -3.44 4.77 11.52
N LEU A 7 -3.55 3.45 11.54
CA LEU A 7 -4.40 2.69 12.44
C LEU A 7 -3.55 1.72 13.25
N ASP A 8 -3.96 1.56 14.51
CA ASP A 8 -3.53 0.46 15.35
C ASP A 8 -4.62 -0.63 15.40
N ALA A 9 -4.25 -1.83 15.82
CA ALA A 9 -5.18 -2.97 15.95
C ALA A 9 -6.41 -2.66 16.82
N SER A 10 -6.23 -1.83 17.86
CA SER A 10 -7.28 -1.39 18.78
C SER A 10 -8.06 -0.17 18.31
N ALA A 11 -7.62 0.49 17.24
CA ALA A 11 -8.19 1.74 16.72
C ALA A 11 -8.90 1.55 15.37
N LEU A 12 -9.26 0.31 15.03
CA LEU A 12 -10.03 0.04 13.82
C LEU A 12 -11.42 0.68 13.89
N PRO A 13 -11.89 1.35 12.82
CA PRO A 13 -13.22 1.95 12.80
C PRO A 13 -14.34 0.94 13.07
N GLU A 14 -15.40 1.37 13.74
CA GLU A 14 -16.60 0.54 13.88
C GLU A 14 -17.21 0.20 12.52
N GLY A 15 -17.78 -1.00 12.43
CA GLY A 15 -18.48 -1.51 11.24
C GLY A 15 -18.36 -3.02 11.08
N GLU A 16 -18.90 -3.53 9.98
CA GLU A 16 -18.79 -4.94 9.62
C GLU A 16 -17.45 -5.20 8.92
N TYR A 17 -16.82 -6.33 9.22
CA TYR A 17 -15.57 -6.74 8.60
C TYR A 17 -15.74 -8.09 7.91
N ALA A 18 -15.03 -8.26 6.80
CA ALA A 18 -15.04 -9.52 6.07
C ALA A 18 -13.73 -9.75 5.31
N ILE A 19 -13.48 -11.02 5.01
CA ILE A 19 -12.56 -11.45 3.97
C ILE A 19 -13.41 -11.76 2.73
N VAL A 20 -13.17 -11.00 1.66
CA VAL A 20 -13.96 -11.02 0.44
C VAL A 20 -13.11 -11.52 -0.71
N GLU A 21 -13.54 -12.61 -1.33
CA GLU A 21 -12.92 -13.16 -2.53
C GLU A 21 -13.68 -12.69 -3.76
N ALA A 22 -13.09 -11.79 -4.54
CA ALA A 22 -13.67 -11.26 -5.76
C ALA A 22 -13.19 -12.09 -6.97
N LEU A 23 -14.14 -12.63 -7.75
CA LEU A 23 -13.90 -13.45 -8.93
C LEU A 23 -12.94 -14.64 -8.71
N GLY A 24 -12.81 -15.12 -7.47
CA GLY A 24 -12.00 -16.29 -7.10
C GLY A 24 -10.47 -16.11 -7.18
N HIS A 25 -9.96 -14.90 -7.43
CA HIS A 25 -8.51 -14.67 -7.57
C HIS A 25 -8.00 -13.40 -6.85
N ARG A 26 -8.92 -12.56 -6.35
CA ARG A 26 -8.57 -11.35 -5.60
C ARG A 26 -9.15 -11.47 -4.21
N THR A 27 -8.31 -11.35 -3.20
CA THR A 27 -8.74 -11.31 -1.80
C THR A 27 -8.65 -9.87 -1.29
N LEU A 28 -9.75 -9.37 -0.74
CA LEU A 28 -9.82 -8.09 -0.04
C LEU A 28 -10.18 -8.36 1.42
N VAL A 29 -9.42 -7.82 2.34
CA VAL A 29 -9.69 -7.90 3.78
C VAL A 29 -9.95 -6.50 4.27
N GLY A 30 -11.07 -6.24 4.92
CA GLY A 30 -11.36 -4.89 5.40
C GLY A 30 -12.79 -4.68 5.86
N ARG A 31 -13.14 -3.41 6.06
CA ARG A 31 -14.49 -3.00 6.46
C ARG A 31 -15.42 -3.04 5.26
N VAL A 32 -16.64 -3.50 5.48
CA VAL A 32 -17.63 -3.73 4.43
C VAL A 32 -18.95 -3.05 4.74
N ALA A 33 -19.66 -2.70 3.67
CA ALA A 33 -21.02 -2.20 3.74
C ALA A 33 -21.76 -2.51 2.44
N GLU A 34 -23.07 -2.77 2.54
CA GLU A 34 -23.94 -2.72 1.36
C GLU A 34 -24.21 -1.26 1.00
N VAL A 35 -23.99 -0.90 -0.27
CA VAL A 35 -24.21 0.44 -0.79
C VAL A 35 -24.98 0.39 -2.11
N GLU A 36 -25.47 1.54 -2.55
CA GLU A 36 -26.09 1.68 -3.87
C GLU A 36 -25.37 2.77 -4.66
N ARG A 37 -24.91 2.46 -5.88
CA ARG A 37 -24.49 3.49 -6.84
C ARG A 37 -25.02 3.18 -8.22
N PHE A 38 -25.31 4.25 -8.97
CA PHE A 38 -25.83 4.14 -10.33
C PHE A 38 -27.06 3.22 -10.42
N GLY A 39 -27.93 3.25 -9.40
CA GLY A 39 -29.13 2.40 -9.31
C GLY A 39 -28.87 0.91 -9.08
N THR A 40 -27.65 0.52 -8.70
CA THR A 40 -27.25 -0.88 -8.50
C THR A 40 -26.74 -1.09 -7.07
N LYS A 41 -27.24 -2.13 -6.40
CA LYS A 41 -26.71 -2.60 -5.10
C LYS A 41 -25.32 -3.19 -5.29
N MET A 42 -24.40 -2.79 -4.43
CA MET A 42 -23.00 -3.20 -4.48
C MET A 42 -22.47 -3.46 -3.08
N LEU A 43 -21.49 -4.35 -2.99
CA LEU A 43 -20.65 -4.49 -1.81
C LEU A 43 -19.53 -3.45 -1.91
N GLN A 44 -19.48 -2.54 -0.94
CA GLN A 44 -18.31 -1.70 -0.71
C GLN A 44 -17.36 -2.44 0.22
N VAL A 45 -16.09 -2.51 -0.16
CA VAL A 45 -14.99 -2.96 0.70
C VAL A 45 -14.02 -1.81 0.84
N GLU A 46 -13.71 -1.38 2.05
CA GLU A 46 -12.59 -0.50 2.37
C GLU A 46 -11.41 -1.39 2.80
N PRO A 47 -10.46 -1.70 1.89
CA PRO A 47 -9.44 -2.69 2.18
C PRO A 47 -8.48 -2.17 3.26
N LEU A 48 -8.12 -3.05 4.19
CA LEU A 48 -7.07 -2.82 5.16
C LEU A 48 -5.73 -3.29 4.56
N PHE A 49 -4.75 -2.39 4.48
CA PHE A 49 -3.41 -2.67 4.00
C PHE A 49 -2.38 -2.14 4.98
N ASP A 50 -1.53 -3.04 5.48
CA ASP A 50 -0.68 -2.75 6.64
C ASP A 50 -1.42 -1.91 7.70
N SER A 51 -0.96 -0.71 8.01
CA SER A 51 -1.51 0.14 9.07
C SER A 51 -2.51 1.18 8.56
N VAL A 52 -3.06 1.02 7.34
CA VAL A 52 -3.98 1.99 6.74
C VAL A 52 -5.24 1.34 6.16
N MET A 53 -6.35 2.08 6.21
CA MET A 53 -7.54 1.77 5.41
C MET A 53 -7.43 2.47 4.06
N LEU A 54 -7.54 1.69 2.99
CA LEU A 54 -7.52 2.17 1.62
C LEU A 54 -8.91 2.67 1.20
N GLY A 55 -8.94 3.35 0.05
CA GLY A 55 -10.19 3.81 -0.55
C GLY A 55 -11.15 2.65 -0.90
N PRO A 56 -12.46 2.93 -1.02
CA PRO A 56 -13.47 1.91 -1.24
C PRO A 56 -13.32 1.25 -2.62
N VAL A 57 -13.37 -0.08 -2.62
CA VAL A 57 -13.54 -0.95 -3.79
C VAL A 57 -15.00 -1.36 -3.87
N LEU A 58 -15.62 -1.17 -5.02
CA LEU A 58 -17.03 -1.49 -5.25
C LEU A 58 -17.14 -2.78 -6.07
N LEU A 59 -17.89 -3.75 -5.54
CA LEU A 59 -18.10 -5.06 -6.15
C LEU A 59 -19.59 -5.27 -6.41
N GLY A 60 -19.94 -5.61 -7.65
CA GLY A 60 -21.29 -6.10 -7.95
C GLY A 60 -21.49 -7.49 -7.34
N GLY A 61 -22.72 -7.83 -6.92
CA GLY A 61 -22.99 -9.11 -6.25
C GLY A 61 -22.50 -10.35 -7.02
N GLY A 62 -22.66 -10.38 -8.34
CA GLY A 62 -22.18 -11.47 -9.20
C GLY A 62 -20.65 -11.59 -9.31
N SER A 63 -19.88 -10.66 -8.73
CA SER A 63 -18.42 -10.72 -8.69
C SER A 63 -17.86 -11.28 -7.39
N ILE A 64 -18.71 -11.56 -6.40
CA ILE A 64 -18.33 -12.11 -5.10
C ILE A 64 -18.32 -13.64 -5.21
N TYR A 65 -17.13 -14.23 -5.13
CA TYR A 65 -16.98 -15.69 -5.08
C TYR A 65 -17.25 -16.22 -3.66
N GLN A 66 -16.69 -15.55 -2.65
CA GLN A 66 -16.89 -15.88 -1.25
C GLN A 66 -16.92 -14.62 -0.39
N PHE A 67 -17.83 -14.59 0.57
CA PHE A 67 -17.93 -13.55 1.59
C PHE A 67 -17.82 -14.22 2.96
N THR A 68 -16.75 -13.94 3.69
CA THR A 68 -16.48 -14.54 5.01
C THR A 68 -16.51 -13.44 6.06
N PRO A 69 -17.63 -13.25 6.79
CA PRO A 69 -17.69 -12.30 7.91
C PRO A 69 -16.63 -12.63 8.95
N CYS A 70 -15.98 -11.59 9.50
CA CYS A 70 -15.01 -11.75 10.57
C CYS A 70 -15.01 -10.55 11.51
N ASP A 71 -14.41 -10.71 12.68
CA ASP A 71 -14.20 -9.61 13.60
C ASP A 71 -13.02 -8.71 13.16
N PRO A 72 -12.92 -7.45 13.66
CA PRO A 72 -11.85 -6.53 13.29
C PRO A 72 -10.43 -7.05 13.61
N ALA A 73 -10.26 -7.83 14.69
CA ALA A 73 -8.95 -8.35 15.07
C ALA A 73 -8.48 -9.45 14.09
N THR A 74 -9.40 -10.30 13.64
CA THR A 74 -9.15 -11.27 12.57
C THR A 74 -8.81 -10.57 11.25
N ALA A 75 -9.54 -9.51 10.89
CA ALA A 75 -9.22 -8.70 9.70
C ALA A 75 -7.81 -8.08 9.80
N TRP A 76 -7.46 -7.52 10.97
CA TRP A 76 -6.12 -7.00 11.23
C TRP A 76 -5.04 -8.07 11.04
N ALA A 77 -5.24 -9.27 11.59
CA ALA A 77 -4.26 -10.35 11.51
C ALA A 77 -4.07 -10.88 10.08
N ARG A 78 -5.14 -10.88 9.27
CA ARG A 78 -5.18 -11.44 7.91
C ARG A 78 -4.87 -10.44 6.80
N ARG A 79 -4.76 -9.15 7.12
CA ARG A 79 -4.53 -8.08 6.14
C ARG A 79 -3.23 -8.30 5.35
N PRO A 80 -3.19 -7.90 4.06
CA PRO A 80 -1.96 -7.82 3.31
C PRO A 80 -0.98 -6.80 3.93
N LYS A 81 0.31 -7.15 3.94
CA LYS A 81 1.42 -6.29 4.43
C LYS A 81 2.40 -5.90 3.32
N GLN A 82 2.29 -6.53 2.17
CA GLN A 82 3.19 -6.35 1.04
C GLN A 82 2.40 -6.00 -0.21
N THR A 83 2.92 -5.09 -1.03
CA THR A 83 2.18 -4.56 -2.20
C THR A 83 1.82 -5.65 -3.21
N TYR A 84 2.65 -6.69 -3.37
CA TYR A 84 2.37 -7.80 -4.30
C TYR A 84 1.16 -8.65 -3.89
N GLN A 85 0.70 -8.55 -2.64
CA GLN A 85 -0.49 -9.23 -2.15
C GLN A 85 -1.77 -8.47 -2.50
N LEU A 86 -1.66 -7.21 -2.93
CA LEU A 86 -2.79 -6.41 -3.37
C LEU A 86 -3.11 -6.68 -4.84
N PRO A 87 -4.39 -6.70 -5.23
CA PRO A 87 -4.76 -6.66 -6.64
C PRO A 87 -4.20 -5.40 -7.31
N ALA A 88 -3.72 -5.51 -8.55
CA ALA A 88 -3.09 -4.40 -9.27
C ALA A 88 -3.92 -3.10 -9.30
N SER A 89 -5.25 -3.22 -9.45
CA SER A 89 -6.16 -2.07 -9.43
C SER A 89 -6.24 -1.36 -8.07
N VAL A 90 -6.03 -2.08 -6.97
CA VAL A 90 -5.98 -1.52 -5.62
C VAL A 90 -4.60 -0.96 -5.32
N ALA A 91 -3.54 -1.68 -5.71
CA ALA A 91 -2.16 -1.22 -5.57
C ALA A 91 -1.93 0.15 -6.22
N ALA A 92 -2.59 0.43 -7.35
CA ALA A 92 -2.51 1.71 -8.06
C ALA A 92 -3.08 2.91 -7.28
N THR A 93 -3.88 2.68 -6.24
CA THR A 93 -4.48 3.73 -5.40
C THR A 93 -3.90 3.78 -3.99
N VAL A 94 -2.87 2.98 -3.71
CA VAL A 94 -2.17 2.98 -2.43
C VAL A 94 -1.45 4.31 -2.25
N PRO A 95 -1.66 5.03 -1.15
CA PRO A 95 -0.97 6.27 -0.88
C PRO A 95 0.50 6.01 -0.55
N VAL A 96 1.40 6.93 -0.93
CA VAL A 96 2.85 6.78 -0.74
C VAL A 96 3.23 6.50 0.72
N ILE A 97 2.51 7.09 1.67
CA ILE A 97 2.68 6.90 3.12
C ILE A 97 2.49 5.46 3.60
N ALA A 98 1.75 4.64 2.84
CA ALA A 98 1.48 3.25 3.17
C ALA A 98 2.40 2.26 2.43
N LEU A 99 3.24 2.74 1.50
CA LEU A 99 4.20 1.88 0.84
C LEU A 99 5.30 1.48 1.85
N PRO A 100 5.83 0.26 1.77
CA PRO A 100 6.96 -0.13 2.59
C PRO A 100 8.14 0.81 2.35
N ASP A 101 8.78 1.24 3.44
CA ASP A 101 9.98 2.08 3.39
C ASP A 101 11.18 1.27 2.88
N ASN A 102 12.00 1.92 2.06
CA ASN A 102 13.22 1.36 1.49
C ASN A 102 14.43 1.50 2.44
N SER A 103 14.26 2.02 3.66
CA SER A 103 15.33 2.18 4.66
C SER A 103 15.99 0.86 5.09
N GLU A 104 15.32 -0.28 4.91
CA GLU A 104 15.87 -1.62 5.17
C GLU A 104 16.37 -2.34 3.90
N LEU A 105 16.51 -1.63 2.76
CA LEU A 105 17.08 -2.24 1.57
C LEU A 105 18.50 -2.75 1.90
N PRO A 106 18.81 -4.01 1.53
CA PRO A 106 20.14 -4.53 1.74
C PRO A 106 21.17 -3.67 1.00
N SER A 107 22.36 -3.52 1.58
CA SER A 107 23.38 -2.56 1.14
C SER A 107 23.81 -2.68 -0.33
N PHE A 108 23.51 -3.80 -1.00
CA PHE A 108 23.77 -3.99 -2.43
C PHE A 108 22.73 -3.31 -3.35
N LEU A 109 21.57 -2.89 -2.80
CA LEU A 109 20.51 -2.15 -3.51
C LEU A 109 20.43 -0.67 -3.09
N ALA A 110 21.15 -0.27 -2.03
CA ALA A 110 21.32 1.14 -1.73
C ALA A 110 22.19 1.73 -2.84
N GLU A 111 21.60 2.59 -3.68
CA GLU A 111 22.38 3.37 -4.64
C GLU A 111 23.46 4.12 -3.88
N VAL A 112 24.72 3.75 -4.13
CA VAL A 112 25.86 4.54 -3.68
C VAL A 112 25.78 5.82 -4.50
N ILE A 113 25.22 6.88 -3.91
CA ILE A 113 25.42 8.22 -4.44
C ILE A 113 26.90 8.50 -4.20
N GLU A 114 27.74 8.12 -5.17
CA GLU A 114 29.11 8.60 -5.25
C GLU A 114 29.01 10.10 -5.44
N VAL A 115 29.09 10.83 -4.33
CA VAL A 115 29.30 12.27 -4.37
C VAL A 115 30.69 12.43 -4.98
N GLU A 116 30.75 12.65 -6.30
CA GLU A 116 31.98 13.10 -6.93
C GLU A 116 32.46 14.29 -6.10
N PRO A 117 33.71 14.29 -5.62
CA PRO A 117 34.19 15.37 -4.80
C PRO A 117 34.03 16.65 -5.62
N GLU A 118 33.18 17.54 -5.12
CA GLU A 118 33.05 18.89 -5.64
C GLU A 118 34.47 19.47 -5.74
N HIS A 119 34.89 19.80 -6.96
CA HIS A 119 36.12 20.55 -7.16
C HIS A 119 35.92 21.85 -6.38
N ALA A 120 36.55 21.94 -5.20
CA ALA A 120 36.50 23.14 -4.39
C ALA A 120 36.82 24.32 -5.30
N THR A 121 35.97 25.34 -5.29
CA THR A 121 36.07 26.49 -6.18
C THR A 121 37.41 27.17 -5.91
N GLY A 122 38.39 26.97 -6.79
CA GLY A 122 39.79 27.40 -6.62
C GLY A 122 40.86 26.31 -6.69
N CYS A 123 40.50 25.04 -6.95
CA CYS A 123 41.48 24.00 -7.29
C CYS A 123 41.95 24.18 -8.74
N ASP A 124 43.21 24.56 -8.94
CA ASP A 124 43.85 24.61 -10.26
C ASP A 124 44.36 23.21 -10.60
N CYS A 125 44.02 22.70 -11.78
CA CYS A 125 44.20 21.28 -12.16
C CYS A 125 45.68 20.85 -12.33
N ASP A 126 46.64 21.75 -12.10
CA ASP A 126 48.07 21.46 -12.20
C ASP A 126 48.68 20.85 -10.91
N ASP A 127 47.99 20.95 -9.76
CA ASP A 127 48.50 20.44 -8.46
C ASP A 127 47.79 19.17 -7.95
N CYS A 128 46.69 18.75 -8.58
CA CYS A 128 46.10 17.44 -8.29
C CYS A 128 46.69 16.42 -9.27
N GLY A 129 47.44 15.44 -8.77
CA GLY A 129 48.10 14.40 -9.59
C GLY A 129 47.17 13.47 -10.39
N TYR A 130 45.93 13.88 -10.65
CA TYR A 130 44.99 13.23 -11.55
C TYR A 130 45.25 13.67 -12.99
N ARG A 131 46.17 12.95 -13.64
CA ARG A 131 46.27 12.95 -15.10
C ARG A 131 45.08 12.16 -15.65
N TRP A 132 44.07 12.86 -16.16
CA TRP A 132 42.97 12.23 -16.91
C TRP A 132 43.54 11.45 -18.11
N PRO A 133 43.07 10.21 -18.38
CA PRO A 133 43.39 9.50 -19.62
C PRO A 133 42.74 10.15 -20.86
#